data_AF-A0A6A5KGY3-F1
#
_entry.id   AF-A0A6A5KGY3-F1
#
_cell.length_a   1.000
_cell.length_b   1.000
_cell.length_c   1.000
_cell.angle_alpha   90.00
_cell.angle_beta   90.00
_cell.angle_gamma   90.00
#
_symmetry.space_group_name_H-M   'P 1'
#
loop_
_entity.id
_entity.type
_entity.pdbx_description
1 polymer ?
#
loop_
_entity_poly.entity_id
_entity_poly.type
_entity_poly.pdbx_seq_one_letter_code
_entity_poly.pdbx_strand_id
1 'polypeptide(L)'
;NPASRSITTRPIEQEVGSKAALARASQWLQTCLHETIRGKRSHSSCFKPADGYMPTRLIEVVVNDDQYELKLRETKESPTEPYCALSYCWGGEQPIKTTRVTLEKHLNHLPWEHLPRTVQDAAIVCNGLEMKYLWIDAFCIIQDDDADKANEIFAMAHVYRNASVTIAASRAASVQDGFLGERSATLSINEVYEIAYRPKKSLILGSPLDTRGWTLQERLLSPRNLVFGSRQMRFVCQHNPRGITDGWRLWPEGNSVRQDTLENSAILRAELGSVEPVSSGPELVKVLDSWDRLIQAYTHRSLSYPQDRILAIAGIAQLYRRILGDKYFAGHWRSSLSRSLYWKAKDPSRPRPKARPGPSWSWISLGGPVEFPSLSSAE
;
A
#
# COMPACT_ATOMS: atom_id res chain seq x y z
N ASN A 1 30.83 14.74 -8.17
CA ASN A 1 31.14 15.39 -6.88
C ASN A 1 31.37 14.31 -5.82
N PRO A 2 32.60 14.09 -5.33
CA PRO A 2 32.94 13.04 -4.35
C PRO A 2 32.25 13.19 -2.99
N ALA A 3 31.87 14.42 -2.61
CA ALA A 3 31.18 14.71 -1.34
C ALA A 3 29.70 14.25 -1.32
N SER A 4 29.13 13.87 -2.48
CA SER A 4 27.72 13.48 -2.58
C SER A 4 27.38 12.19 -1.83
N ARG A 5 28.39 11.33 -1.55
CA ARG A 5 28.25 10.09 -0.78
C ARG A 5 28.14 10.35 0.73
N SER A 6 28.73 11.44 1.22
CA SER A 6 28.76 11.80 2.65
C SER A 6 27.60 12.71 3.05
N ILE A 7 27.10 13.54 2.13
CA ILE A 7 25.92 14.37 2.34
C ILE A 7 24.70 13.54 1.91
N THR A 8 23.99 12.96 2.88
CA THR A 8 22.78 12.15 2.64
C THR A 8 21.53 13.01 2.41
N THR A 9 21.67 14.32 2.58
CA THR A 9 20.58 15.27 2.59
C THR A 9 20.52 16.00 1.24
N ARG A 10 19.32 16.11 0.69
CA ARG A 10 19.04 16.86 -0.54
C ARG A 10 17.90 17.82 -0.25
N PRO A 11 17.87 19.01 -0.88
CA PRO A 11 16.70 19.87 -0.86
C PRO A 11 15.46 19.05 -1.23
N ILE A 12 14.38 19.24 -0.48
CA ILE A 12 13.11 18.58 -0.76
C ILE A 12 12.58 19.14 -2.07
N GLU A 13 12.22 18.25 -2.99
CA GLU A 13 11.54 18.65 -4.21
C GLU A 13 10.16 19.23 -3.85
N GLN A 14 9.96 20.52 -4.14
CA GLN A 14 8.70 21.23 -3.84
C GLN A 14 7.65 20.88 -4.90
N GLU A 15 8.07 20.79 -6.16
CA GLU A 15 7.24 20.42 -7.31
C GLU A 15 7.33 18.92 -7.59
N VAL A 16 6.51 18.14 -6.90
CA VAL A 16 6.55 16.67 -6.98
C VAL A 16 6.10 16.14 -8.34
N GLY A 17 5.27 16.91 -9.07
CA GLY A 17 4.86 16.62 -10.44
C GLY A 17 5.87 17.05 -11.52
N SER A 18 7.00 17.67 -11.16
CA SER A 18 7.98 18.14 -12.15
C SER A 18 8.57 16.98 -12.96
N LYS A 19 8.97 17.24 -14.20
CA LYS A 19 9.65 16.26 -15.07
C LYS A 19 10.89 15.66 -14.37
N ALA A 20 11.61 16.47 -13.59
CA ALA A 20 12.78 16.01 -12.83
C ALA A 20 12.42 15.06 -11.68
N ALA A 21 11.32 15.32 -10.97
CA ALA A 21 10.82 14.44 -9.92
C ALA A 21 10.37 13.09 -10.49
N LEU A 22 9.60 13.10 -11.58
CA LEU A 22 9.13 11.88 -12.24
C LEU A 22 10.28 11.09 -12.87
N ALA A 23 11.26 11.75 -13.48
CA ALA A 23 12.48 11.09 -13.98
C ALA A 23 13.26 10.40 -12.84
N ARG A 24 13.33 11.02 -11.66
CA ARG A 24 13.93 10.41 -10.47
C ARG A 24 13.16 9.17 -10.01
N ALA A 25 11.83 9.26 -9.99
CA ALA A 25 10.97 8.14 -9.63
C ALA A 25 11.09 6.97 -10.63
N SER A 26 11.15 7.29 -11.93
CA SER A 26 11.40 6.32 -13.00
C SER A 26 12.76 5.66 -12.79
N GLN A 27 13.83 6.44 -12.57
CA GLN A 27 15.16 5.90 -12.28
C GLN A 27 15.16 4.91 -11.11
N TRP A 28 14.49 5.24 -9.99
CA TRP A 28 14.38 4.33 -8.85
C TRP A 28 13.68 3.02 -9.19
N LEU A 29 12.61 3.08 -9.98
CA LEU A 29 11.89 1.90 -10.44
C LEU A 29 12.76 1.06 -11.38
N GLN A 30 13.41 1.68 -12.37
CA GLN A 30 14.27 1.00 -13.34
C GLN A 30 15.48 0.34 -12.66
N THR A 31 16.13 1.02 -11.70
CA THR A 31 17.17 0.42 -10.86
C THR A 31 16.63 -0.82 -10.14
N CYS A 32 15.44 -0.73 -9.55
CA CYS A 32 14.85 -1.87 -8.86
C CYS A 32 14.51 -3.06 -9.78
N LEU A 33 14.08 -2.80 -11.02
CA LEU A 33 13.64 -3.84 -11.95
C LEU A 33 14.80 -4.47 -12.73
N HIS A 34 15.82 -3.68 -13.08
CA HIS A 34 16.83 -4.06 -14.07
C HIS A 34 18.27 -4.00 -13.59
N GLU A 35 18.59 -3.33 -12.48
CA GLU A 35 19.99 -3.23 -12.04
C GLU A 35 20.56 -4.61 -11.74
N THR A 36 21.74 -4.89 -12.31
CA THR A 36 22.50 -6.11 -12.07
C THR A 36 23.90 -5.79 -11.56
N ILE A 37 24.33 -6.48 -10.50
CA ILE A 37 25.68 -6.41 -9.95
C ILE A 37 26.34 -7.77 -10.20
N ARG A 38 27.46 -7.78 -10.94
CA ARG A 38 28.22 -8.99 -11.30
C ARG A 38 27.32 -10.07 -11.97
N GLY A 39 26.47 -9.66 -12.90
CA GLY A 39 25.58 -10.55 -13.65
C GLY A 39 24.37 -11.09 -12.87
N LYS A 40 24.18 -10.69 -11.61
CA LYS A 40 23.00 -11.04 -10.79
C LYS A 40 22.15 -9.80 -10.56
N ARG A 41 20.82 -9.95 -10.49
CA ARG A 41 19.92 -8.84 -10.12
C ARG A 41 20.33 -8.26 -8.76
N SER A 42 20.52 -6.94 -8.73
CA SER A 42 20.81 -6.15 -7.53
C SER A 42 19.71 -6.37 -6.49
N HIS A 43 18.45 -6.34 -6.93
CA HIS A 43 17.28 -6.56 -6.09
C HIS A 43 16.72 -7.98 -6.26
N SER A 44 17.45 -8.99 -5.77
CA SER A 44 17.06 -10.41 -5.88
C SER A 44 15.72 -10.75 -5.20
N SER A 45 15.35 -10.02 -4.14
CA SER A 45 14.13 -10.22 -3.36
C SER A 45 12.90 -9.48 -3.90
N CYS A 46 13.06 -8.65 -4.93
CA CYS A 46 11.93 -7.99 -5.58
C CYS A 46 11.33 -8.92 -6.63
N PHE A 47 10.15 -9.47 -6.35
CA PHE A 47 9.43 -10.27 -7.34
C PHE A 47 9.12 -9.43 -8.58
N LYS A 48 9.34 -10.02 -9.75
CA LYS A 48 8.78 -9.48 -10.99
C LYS A 48 7.26 -9.73 -10.98
N PRO A 49 6.46 -8.90 -11.66
CA PRO A 49 5.09 -9.26 -12.01
C PRO A 49 5.05 -10.70 -12.50
N ALA A 50 4.11 -11.52 -12.01
CA ALA A 50 4.02 -12.91 -12.43
C ALA A 50 3.75 -12.98 -13.94
N ASP A 51 4.52 -13.82 -14.64
CA ASP A 51 4.26 -14.10 -16.05
C ASP A 51 2.85 -14.71 -16.16
N GLY A 52 1.97 -14.04 -16.91
CA GLY A 52 0.61 -14.52 -17.18
C GLY A 52 -0.52 -13.97 -16.30
N TYR A 53 -0.25 -13.09 -15.32
CA TYR A 53 -1.34 -12.40 -14.62
C TYR A 53 -1.61 -11.01 -15.21
N MET A 54 -2.83 -10.78 -15.69
CA MET A 54 -3.33 -9.48 -16.11
C MET A 54 -4.66 -9.20 -15.42
N PRO A 55 -4.89 -8.00 -14.83
CA PRO A 55 -6.20 -7.63 -14.30
C PRO A 55 -7.29 -7.71 -15.37
N THR A 56 -8.54 -7.88 -14.95
CA THR A 56 -9.68 -7.95 -15.87
C THR A 56 -9.75 -6.68 -16.71
N ARG A 57 -9.56 -5.52 -16.08
CA ARG A 57 -9.56 -4.21 -16.72
C ARG A 57 -8.44 -3.32 -16.24
N LEU A 58 -7.96 -2.48 -17.15
CA LEU A 58 -6.97 -1.44 -16.89
C LEU A 58 -7.34 -0.18 -17.64
N ILE A 59 -6.96 0.98 -17.09
CA ILE A 59 -6.98 2.24 -17.83
C ILE A 59 -5.71 2.30 -18.66
N GLU A 60 -5.86 2.41 -19.97
CA GLU A 60 -4.80 2.78 -20.90
C GLU A 60 -4.61 4.30 -20.86
N VAL A 61 -3.39 4.74 -20.59
CA VAL A 61 -2.97 6.15 -20.61
C VAL A 61 -2.21 6.39 -21.90
N VAL A 62 -2.75 7.25 -22.76
CA VAL A 62 -2.11 7.67 -24.01
C VAL A 62 -1.82 9.17 -23.93
N VAL A 63 -0.63 9.58 -24.37
CA VAL A 63 -0.23 10.99 -24.40
C VAL A 63 0.07 11.38 -25.84
N ASN A 64 -0.70 12.34 -26.36
CA ASN A 64 -0.57 12.90 -27.71
C ASN A 64 -0.41 14.42 -27.57
N ASP A 65 0.68 15.00 -28.08
CA ASP A 65 0.93 16.46 -28.04
C ASP A 65 0.68 17.10 -26.65
N ASP A 66 1.23 16.48 -25.60
CA ASP A 66 1.06 16.85 -24.18
C ASP A 66 -0.40 16.77 -23.64
N GLN A 67 -1.34 16.23 -24.41
CA GLN A 67 -2.70 15.92 -23.97
C GLN A 67 -2.84 14.46 -23.54
N TYR A 68 -3.52 14.24 -22.40
CA TYR A 68 -3.76 12.92 -21.86
C TYR A 68 -5.13 12.38 -22.30
N GLU A 69 -5.12 11.23 -22.96
CA GLU A 69 -6.31 10.45 -23.28
C GLU A 69 -6.34 9.17 -22.47
N LEU A 70 -7.42 8.96 -21.71
CA LEU A 70 -7.60 7.75 -20.91
C LEU A 70 -8.73 6.90 -21.51
N LYS A 71 -8.53 5.58 -21.56
CA LYS A 71 -9.54 4.61 -22.03
C LYS A 71 -9.51 3.38 -21.15
N LEU A 72 -10.67 2.91 -20.71
CA LEU A 72 -10.77 1.62 -20.05
C LEU A 72 -10.58 0.51 -21.09
N ARG A 73 -9.82 -0.53 -20.75
CA ARG A 73 -9.58 -1.70 -21.60
C ARG A 73 -9.94 -2.96 -20.84
N GLU A 74 -10.58 -3.89 -21.52
CA GLU A 74 -10.68 -5.28 -21.08
C GLU A 74 -9.35 -5.97 -21.40
N THR A 75 -8.62 -6.38 -20.36
CA THR A 75 -7.22 -6.85 -20.46
C THR A 75 -7.03 -8.30 -20.01
N LYS A 76 -8.09 -8.97 -19.54
CA LYS A 76 -8.01 -10.34 -19.00
C LYS A 76 -7.35 -11.34 -19.96
N GLU A 77 -7.62 -11.21 -21.25
CA GLU A 77 -7.12 -12.09 -22.31
C GLU A 77 -5.93 -11.50 -23.08
N SER A 78 -5.48 -10.30 -22.68
CA SER A 78 -4.34 -9.64 -23.30
C SER A 78 -3.02 -10.24 -22.82
N PRO A 79 -1.93 -10.12 -23.60
CA PRO A 79 -0.59 -10.40 -23.12
C PRO A 79 -0.30 -9.64 -21.83
N THR A 80 0.49 -10.26 -20.94
CA THR A 80 0.91 -9.60 -19.71
C THR A 80 1.77 -8.38 -20.03
N GLU A 81 1.33 -7.21 -19.57
CA GLU A 81 2.05 -5.95 -19.72
C GLU A 81 2.26 -5.28 -18.35
N PRO A 82 3.33 -4.48 -18.17
CA PRO A 82 3.56 -3.74 -16.93
C PRO A 82 2.47 -2.68 -16.71
N TYR A 83 2.02 -2.55 -15.46
CA TYR A 83 1.02 -1.56 -15.06
C TYR A 83 1.30 -0.95 -13.68
N CYS A 84 0.80 0.26 -13.47
CA CYS A 84 0.69 0.91 -12.17
C CYS A 84 -0.60 0.51 -11.48
N ALA A 85 -0.60 0.41 -10.15
CA ALA A 85 -1.84 0.41 -9.35
C ALA A 85 -1.90 1.67 -8.48
N LEU A 86 -3.09 2.27 -8.34
CA LEU A 86 -3.28 3.43 -7.47
C LEU A 86 -3.80 3.00 -6.08
N SER A 87 -3.20 3.56 -5.04
CA SER A 87 -3.67 3.49 -3.65
C SER A 87 -3.98 4.91 -3.18
N TYR A 88 -5.25 5.19 -2.91
CA TYR A 88 -5.72 6.55 -2.64
C TYR A 88 -6.93 6.61 -1.69
N CYS A 89 -7.19 7.81 -1.17
CA CYS A 89 -8.38 8.08 -0.36
C CYS A 89 -9.53 8.50 -1.26
N TRP A 90 -10.65 7.78 -1.19
CA TRP A 90 -11.87 8.17 -1.89
C TRP A 90 -12.39 9.52 -1.39
N GLY A 91 -12.37 9.75 -0.07
CA GLY A 91 -12.78 11.02 0.56
C GLY A 91 -14.29 11.30 0.52
N GLY A 92 -15.11 10.31 0.14
CA GLY A 92 -16.56 10.46 -0.04
C GLY A 92 -17.07 9.64 -1.23
N GLU A 93 -18.27 9.97 -1.71
CA GLU A 93 -18.79 9.40 -2.96
C GLU A 93 -17.89 9.78 -4.14
N GLN A 94 -17.60 8.80 -4.99
CA GLN A 94 -16.78 9.03 -6.17
C GLN A 94 -17.62 9.71 -7.27
N PRO A 95 -17.19 10.88 -7.77
CA PRO A 95 -17.94 11.64 -8.77
C PRO A 95 -18.02 10.90 -10.12
N ILE A 96 -16.94 10.18 -10.46
CA ILE A 96 -16.84 9.37 -11.67
C ILE A 96 -16.39 7.98 -11.26
N LYS A 97 -17.16 6.98 -11.69
CA LYS A 97 -16.90 5.57 -11.45
C LYS A 97 -17.52 4.73 -12.56
N THR A 98 -16.96 3.57 -12.82
CA THR A 98 -17.52 2.64 -13.80
C THR A 98 -18.76 1.96 -13.22
N THR A 99 -19.85 2.01 -13.96
CA THR A 99 -21.12 1.32 -13.71
C THR A 99 -21.53 0.64 -15.01
N ARG A 100 -22.53 -0.25 -15.00
CA ARG A 100 -23.01 -0.89 -16.23
C ARG A 100 -23.41 0.13 -17.31
N VAL A 101 -23.97 1.27 -16.92
CA VAL A 101 -24.38 2.35 -17.84
C VAL A 101 -23.19 3.16 -18.36
N THR A 102 -22.16 3.36 -17.55
CA THR A 102 -20.98 4.16 -17.94
C THR A 102 -19.86 3.32 -18.57
N LEU A 103 -19.95 1.99 -18.49
CA LEU A 103 -18.92 1.06 -18.98
C LEU A 103 -18.56 1.29 -20.44
N GLU A 104 -19.54 1.27 -21.35
CA GLU A 104 -19.29 1.47 -22.78
C GLU A 104 -18.67 2.84 -23.08
N LYS A 105 -19.09 3.89 -22.34
CA LYS A 105 -18.48 5.21 -22.46
C LYS A 105 -17.03 5.19 -22.02
N HIS A 106 -16.73 4.58 -20.87
CA HIS A 106 -15.38 4.48 -20.33
C HIS A 106 -14.45 3.63 -21.21
N LEU A 107 -14.96 2.59 -21.86
CA LEU A 107 -14.21 1.78 -22.83
C LEU A 107 -13.79 2.58 -24.07
N ASN A 108 -14.62 3.54 -24.48
CA ASN A 108 -14.33 4.41 -25.62
C ASN A 108 -13.42 5.59 -25.23
N HIS A 109 -13.77 6.31 -24.16
CA HIS A 109 -13.07 7.52 -23.73
C HIS A 109 -13.43 7.92 -22.28
N LEU A 110 -12.41 8.28 -21.51
CA LEU A 110 -12.52 8.95 -20.22
C LEU A 110 -12.12 10.43 -20.38
N PRO A 111 -13.07 11.38 -20.31
CA PRO A 111 -12.78 12.79 -20.57
C PRO A 111 -11.90 13.38 -19.47
N TRP A 112 -10.67 13.75 -19.85
CA TRP A 112 -9.63 14.25 -18.94
C TRP A 112 -10.12 15.35 -17.99
N GLU A 113 -10.80 16.36 -18.53
CA GLU A 113 -11.28 17.53 -17.79
C GLU A 113 -12.27 17.20 -16.66
N HIS A 114 -12.98 16.08 -16.77
CA HIS A 114 -13.95 15.66 -15.77
C HIS A 114 -13.33 14.72 -14.73
N LEU A 115 -12.15 14.16 -15.01
CA LEU A 115 -11.49 13.25 -14.08
C LEU A 115 -11.06 13.99 -12.80
N PRO A 116 -11.24 13.37 -11.63
CA PRO A 116 -10.72 13.91 -10.38
C PRO A 116 -9.20 14.13 -10.43
N ARG A 117 -8.71 15.14 -9.69
CA ARG A 117 -7.29 15.50 -9.69
C ARG A 117 -6.36 14.35 -9.32
N THR A 118 -6.74 13.51 -8.35
CA THR A 118 -5.91 12.34 -7.97
C THR A 118 -5.81 11.31 -9.10
N VAL A 119 -6.83 11.19 -9.95
CA VAL A 119 -6.81 10.29 -11.11
C VAL A 119 -5.91 10.86 -12.21
N GLN A 120 -6.04 12.17 -12.48
CA GLN A 120 -5.17 12.89 -13.42
C GLN A 120 -3.70 12.79 -12.99
N ASP A 121 -3.40 13.08 -11.72
CA ASP A 121 -2.07 12.96 -11.14
C ASP A 121 -1.50 11.54 -11.25
N ALA A 122 -2.33 10.52 -11.03
CA ALA A 122 -1.92 9.14 -11.18
C ALA A 122 -1.58 8.78 -12.64
N ALA A 123 -2.33 9.31 -13.61
CA ALA A 123 -2.04 9.14 -15.04
C ALA A 123 -0.73 9.84 -15.45
N ILE A 124 -0.49 11.06 -14.94
CA ILE A 124 0.77 11.80 -15.15
C ILE A 124 1.96 10.99 -14.61
N VAL A 125 1.84 10.45 -13.39
CA VAL A 125 2.89 9.58 -12.82
C VAL A 125 3.06 8.31 -13.63
N CYS A 126 1.96 7.65 -14.03
CA CYS A 126 2.01 6.43 -14.83
C CYS A 126 2.82 6.64 -16.11
N ASN A 127 2.51 7.71 -16.85
CA ASN A 127 3.24 8.11 -18.04
C ASN A 127 4.70 8.49 -17.72
N GLY A 128 4.94 9.26 -16.67
CA GLY A 128 6.29 9.65 -16.24
C GLY A 128 7.17 8.51 -15.76
N LEU A 129 6.57 7.36 -15.42
CA LEU A 129 7.24 6.09 -15.12
C LEU A 129 7.36 5.16 -16.34
N GLU A 130 7.02 5.67 -17.53
CA GLU A 130 7.07 4.94 -18.80
C GLU A 130 6.14 3.70 -18.81
N MET A 131 4.98 3.81 -18.16
CA MET A 131 3.95 2.77 -18.14
C MET A 131 2.68 3.23 -18.84
N LYS A 132 2.12 2.29 -19.59
CA LYS A 132 0.91 2.48 -20.39
C LYS A 132 -0.38 2.26 -19.61
N TYR A 133 -0.37 1.36 -18.62
CA TYR A 133 -1.59 0.96 -17.93
C TYR A 133 -1.61 1.36 -16.47
N LEU A 134 -2.80 1.74 -16.01
CA LEU A 134 -3.08 2.15 -14.65
C LEU A 134 -4.34 1.42 -14.14
N TRP A 135 -4.23 0.79 -12.98
CA TRP A 135 -5.35 0.19 -12.27
C TRP A 135 -5.88 1.15 -11.19
N ILE A 136 -7.18 1.43 -11.22
CA ILE A 136 -7.89 2.22 -10.22
C ILE A 136 -9.22 1.52 -9.91
N ASP A 137 -9.47 1.19 -8.65
CA ASP A 137 -10.66 0.46 -8.20
C ASP A 137 -11.98 1.07 -8.70
N ALA A 138 -12.14 2.39 -8.64
CA ALA A 138 -13.34 3.08 -9.07
C ALA A 138 -13.66 2.93 -10.58
N PHE A 139 -12.65 2.62 -11.41
CA PHE A 139 -12.80 2.51 -12.87
C PHE A 139 -12.66 1.08 -13.38
N CYS A 140 -11.76 0.30 -12.78
CA CYS A 140 -11.47 -1.06 -13.18
C CYS A 140 -12.47 -2.07 -12.61
N ILE A 141 -13.36 -1.66 -11.70
CA ILE A 141 -14.43 -2.48 -11.12
C ILE A 141 -15.79 -1.86 -11.44
N ILE A 142 -16.77 -2.67 -11.83
CA ILE A 142 -18.14 -2.22 -12.10
C ILE A 142 -18.89 -2.01 -10.78
N GLN A 143 -19.05 -0.75 -10.38
CA GLN A 143 -19.49 -0.34 -9.04
C GLN A 143 -20.97 -0.55 -8.72
N ASP A 144 -21.78 -1.00 -9.67
CA ASP A 144 -23.19 -1.38 -9.49
C ASP A 144 -23.45 -2.86 -9.79
N ASP A 145 -22.38 -3.65 -10.02
CA ASP A 145 -22.44 -5.09 -10.24
C ASP A 145 -21.83 -5.85 -9.06
N ASP A 146 -22.67 -6.47 -8.23
CA ASP A 146 -22.21 -7.18 -7.04
C ASP A 146 -21.39 -8.44 -7.37
N ALA A 147 -21.66 -9.09 -8.52
CA ALA A 147 -20.88 -10.24 -8.96
C ALA A 147 -19.49 -9.81 -9.45
N ASP A 148 -19.43 -8.73 -10.24
CA ASP A 148 -18.16 -8.15 -10.67
C ASP A 148 -17.32 -7.67 -9.49
N LYS A 149 -17.92 -6.89 -8.58
CA LYS A 149 -17.26 -6.44 -7.35
C LYS A 149 -16.69 -7.60 -6.55
N ALA A 150 -17.47 -8.65 -6.32
CA ALA A 150 -17.01 -9.80 -5.54
C ALA A 150 -15.78 -10.46 -6.19
N ASN A 151 -15.81 -10.64 -7.52
CA ASN A 151 -14.69 -11.20 -8.27
C ASN A 151 -13.44 -10.31 -8.22
N GLU A 152 -13.61 -9.01 -8.46
CA GLU A 152 -12.49 -8.05 -8.46
C GLU A 152 -11.92 -7.83 -7.06
N ILE A 153 -12.76 -7.76 -6.02
CA ILE A 153 -12.31 -7.68 -4.62
C ILE A 153 -11.49 -8.91 -4.24
N PHE A 154 -11.91 -10.11 -4.68
CA PHE A 154 -11.13 -11.33 -4.47
C PHE A 154 -9.79 -11.28 -5.21
N ALA A 155 -9.76 -10.68 -6.40
CA ALA A 155 -8.56 -10.52 -7.22
C ALA A 155 -7.65 -9.34 -6.80
N MET A 156 -8.12 -8.38 -5.99
CA MET A 156 -7.34 -7.18 -5.60
C MET A 156 -5.97 -7.52 -5.05
N ALA A 157 -5.86 -8.57 -4.23
CA ALA A 157 -4.59 -9.02 -3.69
C ALA A 157 -3.58 -9.37 -4.81
N HIS A 158 -4.05 -9.99 -5.89
CA HIS A 158 -3.24 -10.31 -7.06
C HIS A 158 -2.93 -9.09 -7.91
N VAL A 159 -3.85 -8.12 -8.02
CA VAL A 159 -3.58 -6.85 -8.72
C VAL A 159 -2.41 -6.10 -8.07
N TYR A 160 -2.48 -5.81 -6.77
CA TYR A 160 -1.41 -5.07 -6.10
C TYR A 160 -0.09 -5.86 -6.07
N ARG A 161 -0.17 -7.19 -5.87
CA ARG A 161 1.02 -8.05 -5.88
C ARG A 161 1.75 -8.10 -7.22
N ASN A 162 1.02 -8.02 -8.33
CA ASN A 162 1.59 -8.11 -9.67
C ASN A 162 1.82 -6.76 -10.34
N ALA A 163 1.41 -5.64 -9.73
CA ALA A 163 1.73 -4.32 -10.24
C ALA A 163 3.25 -4.10 -10.34
N SER A 164 3.68 -3.40 -11.38
CA SER A 164 5.07 -2.95 -11.52
C SER A 164 5.42 -1.96 -10.41
N VAL A 165 4.47 -1.12 -10.01
CA VAL A 165 4.58 -0.25 -8.85
C VAL A 165 3.18 0.17 -8.39
N THR A 166 3.02 0.38 -7.09
CA THR A 166 1.84 1.03 -6.54
C THR A 166 2.12 2.49 -6.24
N ILE A 167 1.37 3.38 -6.87
CA ILE A 167 1.36 4.81 -6.62
C ILE A 167 0.49 5.04 -5.38
N ALA A 168 1.06 5.56 -4.30
CA ALA A 168 0.34 5.85 -3.07
C ALA A 168 0.17 7.37 -2.89
N ALA A 169 -1.05 7.85 -3.11
CA ALA A 169 -1.44 9.26 -2.98
C ALA A 169 -1.61 9.65 -1.50
N SER A 170 -0.54 9.52 -0.70
CA SER A 170 -0.61 9.57 0.76
C SER A 170 -0.98 10.94 1.31
N ARG A 171 -0.65 12.04 0.62
CA ARG A 171 -1.00 13.40 1.05
C ARG A 171 -2.43 13.84 0.71
N ALA A 172 -3.13 13.10 -0.16
CA ALA A 172 -4.50 13.39 -0.56
C ALA A 172 -5.48 12.75 0.42
N ALA A 173 -6.36 13.55 1.02
CA ALA A 173 -7.44 13.07 1.88
C ALA A 173 -8.70 12.71 1.06
N SER A 174 -8.83 13.28 -0.13
CA SER A 174 -9.89 12.99 -1.10
C SER A 174 -9.34 12.80 -2.52
N VAL A 175 -10.15 12.19 -3.39
CA VAL A 175 -9.81 12.02 -4.82
C VAL A 175 -9.74 13.37 -5.57
N GLN A 176 -10.27 14.44 -4.98
CA GLN A 176 -10.29 15.77 -5.59
C GLN A 176 -9.06 16.61 -5.24
N ASP A 177 -8.29 16.23 -4.21
CA ASP A 177 -7.19 17.05 -3.72
C ASP A 177 -6.01 17.07 -4.71
N GLY A 178 -5.77 15.93 -5.38
CA GLY A 178 -4.50 15.68 -6.06
C GLY A 178 -3.35 15.45 -5.07
N PHE A 179 -2.21 15.03 -5.58
CA PHE A 179 -0.99 14.76 -4.81
C PHE A 179 0.31 15.24 -5.49
N LEU A 180 0.25 15.75 -6.73
CA LEU A 180 1.43 16.30 -7.43
C LEU A 180 1.64 17.81 -7.23
N GLY A 181 0.65 18.51 -6.68
CA GLY A 181 0.75 19.93 -6.39
C GLY A 181 1.91 20.29 -5.44
N GLU A 182 2.23 21.58 -5.37
CA GLU A 182 3.36 22.08 -4.58
C GLU A 182 3.27 21.60 -3.11
N ARG A 183 4.41 21.18 -2.56
CA ARG A 183 4.50 20.93 -1.12
C ARG A 183 4.60 22.27 -0.42
N SER A 184 3.70 22.54 0.53
CA SER A 184 3.88 23.66 1.46
C SER A 184 5.13 23.42 2.30
N ALA A 185 6.28 23.86 1.78
CA ALA A 185 7.53 23.95 2.49
C ALA A 185 7.56 25.26 3.31
N THR A 186 6.42 25.69 3.87
CA THR A 186 6.39 26.70 4.91
C THR A 186 6.91 26.07 6.19
N LEU A 187 8.21 25.82 6.23
CA LEU A 187 8.96 26.00 7.45
C LEU A 187 8.81 27.49 7.75
N SER A 188 7.98 27.84 8.73
CA SER A 188 8.25 29.09 9.43
C SER A 188 9.69 28.98 9.91
N ILE A 189 10.57 29.80 9.34
CA ILE A 189 12.00 29.92 9.70
C ILE A 189 12.17 30.26 11.20
N ASN A 190 11.08 30.51 11.92
CA ASN A 190 11.03 30.75 13.37
C ASN A 190 10.87 29.48 14.23
N GLU A 191 10.67 28.29 13.64
CA GLU A 191 10.76 27.03 14.40
C GLU A 191 12.18 26.48 14.31
N VAL A 192 13.04 27.04 15.15
CA VAL A 192 14.31 26.42 15.54
C VAL A 192 13.98 25.02 16.05
N TYR A 193 14.44 23.97 15.36
CA TYR A 193 14.24 22.61 15.82
C TYR A 193 14.91 22.39 17.18
N GLU A 194 14.18 21.71 18.07
CA GLU A 194 14.73 21.11 19.27
C GLU A 194 15.65 19.93 18.89
N ILE A 195 16.92 20.01 19.30
CA ILE A 195 17.85 18.87 19.21
C ILE A 195 17.39 17.83 20.23
N ALA A 196 17.07 16.62 19.77
CA ALA A 196 16.64 15.53 20.65
C ALA A 196 17.76 15.09 21.61
N TYR A 197 17.72 15.57 22.86
CA TYR A 197 18.32 14.89 24.00
C TYR A 197 17.32 13.83 24.51
N ARG A 198 17.64 12.55 24.25
CA ARG A 198 16.91 11.31 24.63
C ARG A 198 15.71 10.92 23.74
N PRO A 199 15.75 9.74 23.06
CA PRO A 199 14.73 9.33 22.12
C PRO A 199 13.59 8.61 22.85
N LYS A 200 12.41 9.20 22.99
CA LYS A 200 11.20 8.41 23.31
C LYS A 200 9.92 8.80 22.57
N LYS A 201 9.87 9.91 21.83
CA LYS A 201 8.70 10.27 21.03
C LYS A 201 9.12 10.97 19.75
N SER A 202 8.96 10.31 18.60
CA SER A 202 9.01 11.00 17.32
C SER A 202 7.61 11.56 16.99
N LEU A 203 7.57 12.78 16.43
CA LEU A 203 6.36 13.38 15.88
C LEU A 203 6.00 12.64 14.58
N ILE A 204 5.06 11.69 14.68
CA ILE A 204 4.53 10.95 13.54
C ILE A 204 3.43 11.80 12.92
N LEU A 205 3.68 12.39 11.76
CA LEU A 205 2.58 12.76 10.87
C LEU A 205 2.06 11.49 10.19
N GLY A 206 0.91 11.02 10.66
CA GLY A 206 0.11 10.04 9.94
C GLY A 206 -0.36 10.63 8.61
N SER A 207 -0.40 9.80 7.57
CA SER A 207 -0.97 10.22 6.29
C SER A 207 -2.47 9.86 6.23
N PRO A 208 -3.33 10.66 5.57
CA PRO A 208 -4.73 10.29 5.35
C PRO A 208 -4.91 8.85 4.86
N LEU A 209 -4.02 8.39 3.96
CA LEU A 209 -4.06 7.04 3.41
C LEU A 209 -3.84 5.94 4.46
N ASP A 210 -3.05 6.20 5.49
CA ASP A 210 -2.77 5.21 6.56
C ASP A 210 -3.99 4.94 7.45
N THR A 211 -5.03 5.78 7.37
CA THR A 211 -6.25 5.64 8.15
C THR A 211 -7.26 4.68 7.51
N ARG A 212 -7.08 4.23 6.26
CA ARG A 212 -8.04 3.36 5.55
C ARG A 212 -7.67 1.89 5.65
N GLY A 213 -8.62 1.01 5.95
CA GLY A 213 -8.35 -0.42 6.15
C GLY A 213 -7.75 -1.13 4.93
N TRP A 214 -8.31 -0.88 3.73
CA TRP A 214 -7.86 -1.48 2.47
C TRP A 214 -6.40 -1.16 2.11
N THR A 215 -5.93 0.05 2.45
CA THR A 215 -4.59 0.53 2.05
C THR A 215 -3.45 -0.24 2.73
N LEU A 216 -3.73 -0.95 3.82
CA LEU A 216 -2.76 -1.88 4.42
C LEU A 216 -2.42 -3.00 3.45
N GLN A 217 -3.44 -3.65 2.88
CA GLN A 217 -3.29 -4.75 1.95
C GLN A 217 -2.60 -4.27 0.67
N GLU A 218 -3.07 -3.15 0.14
CA GLU A 218 -2.49 -2.51 -1.05
C GLU A 218 -0.99 -2.29 -0.85
N ARG A 219 -0.58 -1.67 0.27
CA ARG A 219 0.83 -1.39 0.55
C ARG A 219 1.67 -2.64 0.78
N LEU A 220 1.19 -3.61 1.57
CA LEU A 220 1.97 -4.77 1.98
C LEU A 220 2.12 -5.81 0.88
N LEU A 221 1.12 -5.95 0.00
CA LEU A 221 1.19 -6.89 -1.11
C LEU A 221 2.00 -6.35 -2.28
N SER A 222 2.08 -5.04 -2.45
CA SER A 222 2.83 -4.42 -3.54
C SER A 222 4.34 -4.61 -3.41
N PRO A 223 5.03 -5.15 -4.43
CA PRO A 223 6.48 -5.32 -4.38
C PRO A 223 7.25 -4.01 -4.32
N ARG A 224 6.66 -2.95 -4.88
CA ARG A 224 7.22 -1.60 -5.03
C ARG A 224 6.11 -0.59 -4.75
N ASN A 225 6.38 0.36 -3.87
CA ASN A 225 5.48 1.44 -3.49
C ASN A 225 6.17 2.78 -3.74
N LEU A 226 5.58 3.63 -4.58
CA LEU A 226 5.98 5.02 -4.78
C LEU A 226 5.00 5.93 -4.03
N VAL A 227 5.46 6.44 -2.89
CA VAL A 227 4.65 7.17 -1.92
C VAL A 227 4.81 8.66 -2.08
N PHE A 228 3.72 9.35 -2.41
CA PHE A 228 3.64 10.81 -2.49
C PHE A 228 3.13 11.36 -1.16
N GLY A 229 4.07 11.63 -0.24
CA GLY A 229 3.78 12.22 1.07
C GLY A 229 3.77 13.75 1.03
N SER A 230 3.28 14.36 2.11
CA SER A 230 3.23 15.82 2.27
C SER A 230 4.61 16.47 2.34
N ARG A 231 5.62 15.72 2.82
CA ARG A 231 6.99 16.22 3.02
C ARG A 231 8.02 15.62 2.05
N GLN A 232 7.78 14.42 1.54
CA GLN A 232 8.76 13.66 0.75
C GLN A 232 8.07 12.71 -0.21
N MET A 233 8.71 12.46 -1.34
CA MET A 233 8.44 11.34 -2.22
C MET A 233 9.33 10.20 -1.79
N ARG A 234 8.77 9.01 -1.60
CA ARG A 234 9.50 7.85 -1.10
C ARG A 234 9.23 6.63 -1.96
N PHE A 235 10.30 6.01 -2.44
CA PHE A 235 10.23 4.71 -3.10
C PHE A 235 10.64 3.61 -2.14
N VAL A 236 9.77 2.62 -1.96
CA VAL A 236 10.02 1.44 -1.12
C VAL A 236 9.88 0.22 -2.00
N CYS A 237 10.82 -0.71 -1.88
CA CYS A 237 10.70 -1.99 -2.54
C CYS A 237 10.96 -3.13 -1.56
N GLN A 238 10.62 -4.33 -1.98
CA GLN A 238 10.92 -5.56 -1.26
C GLN A 238 12.41 -5.87 -1.12
N HIS A 239 13.33 -5.11 -1.70
CA HIS A 239 14.75 -5.24 -1.39
C HIS A 239 15.18 -4.26 -0.30
N ASN A 240 14.66 -3.03 -0.36
CA ASN A 240 14.96 -1.97 0.58
C ASN A 240 13.68 -1.43 1.25
N PRO A 241 13.28 -1.99 2.41
CA PRO A 241 12.11 -1.55 3.18
C PRO A 241 12.23 -0.13 3.70
N ARG A 242 13.45 0.29 4.05
CA ARG A 242 13.70 1.66 4.51
C ARG A 242 13.36 2.65 3.40
N GLY A 243 13.46 2.20 2.14
CA GLY A 243 13.18 2.99 0.96
C GLY A 243 14.24 4.05 0.71
N ILE A 244 13.99 4.84 -0.33
CA ILE A 244 14.78 6.01 -0.72
C ILE A 244 13.83 7.19 -0.89
N THR A 245 14.31 8.39 -0.57
CA THR A 245 13.52 9.62 -0.57
C THR A 245 14.12 10.68 -1.48
N ASP A 246 13.31 11.64 -1.92
CA ASP A 246 13.72 12.78 -2.73
C ASP A 246 14.40 13.91 -1.93
N GLY A 247 14.46 13.79 -0.60
CA GLY A 247 15.13 14.72 0.31
C GLY A 247 15.97 14.02 1.37
N TRP A 248 15.71 14.32 2.64
CA TRP A 248 16.44 13.79 3.80
C TRP A 248 16.14 12.31 4.07
N ARG A 249 17.14 11.54 4.50
CA ARG A 249 16.95 10.21 5.09
C ARG A 249 16.74 10.37 6.59
N LEU A 250 15.61 9.89 7.13
CA LEU A 250 15.43 9.77 8.58
C LEU A 250 16.40 8.70 9.10
N TRP A 251 17.23 9.04 10.09
CA TRP A 251 18.16 8.10 10.71
C TRP A 251 17.38 6.97 11.41
N PRO A 252 17.88 5.72 11.40
CA PRO A 252 17.12 4.56 11.84
C PRO A 252 16.76 4.52 13.33
N GLU A 253 17.51 5.20 14.19
CA GLU A 253 17.52 4.91 15.64
C GLU A 253 16.33 5.47 16.44
N GLY A 254 15.41 6.21 15.82
CA GLY A 254 14.33 6.91 16.54
C GLY A 254 12.89 6.60 16.12
N ASN A 255 12.64 5.66 15.20
CA ASN A 255 11.33 5.53 14.54
C ASN A 255 10.77 4.10 14.57
N SER A 256 10.50 3.58 15.78
CA SER A 256 9.84 2.27 15.96
C SER A 256 8.46 2.17 15.31
N VAL A 257 7.71 3.28 15.17
CA VAL A 257 6.29 3.20 14.79
C VAL A 257 6.03 3.20 13.27
N ARG A 258 6.99 3.65 12.44
CA ARG A 258 6.96 3.38 10.98
C ARG A 258 7.61 2.04 10.63
N GLN A 259 8.29 1.43 11.60
CA GLN A 259 8.96 0.14 11.50
C GLN A 259 7.96 -1.02 11.47
N ASP A 260 6.81 -0.87 12.13
CA ASP A 260 5.76 -1.90 12.24
C ASP A 260 5.23 -2.40 10.89
N THR A 261 5.29 -1.59 9.83
CA THR A 261 4.91 -2.02 8.46
C THR A 261 6.10 -2.58 7.66
N LEU A 262 7.32 -2.17 8.01
CA LEU A 262 8.57 -2.55 7.34
C LEU A 262 9.13 -3.88 7.86
N GLU A 263 8.97 -4.18 9.15
CA GLU A 263 9.30 -5.47 9.76
C GLU A 263 8.35 -6.57 9.27
N ASN A 264 7.05 -6.28 9.19
CA ASN A 264 6.07 -7.23 8.65
C ASN A 264 6.31 -7.53 7.17
N SER A 265 6.68 -6.53 6.35
CA SER A 265 7.09 -6.80 4.97
C SER A 265 8.43 -7.54 4.90
N ALA A 266 9.33 -7.42 5.88
CA ALA A 266 10.56 -8.21 5.97
C ALA A 266 10.35 -9.67 6.32
N ILE A 267 9.50 -9.95 7.29
CA ILE A 267 9.15 -11.30 7.73
C ILE A 267 8.38 -12.01 6.61
N LEU A 268 7.40 -11.34 5.99
CA LEU A 268 6.70 -11.86 4.81
C LEU A 268 7.66 -12.17 3.64
N ARG A 269 8.77 -11.45 3.50
CA ARG A 269 9.77 -11.62 2.43
C ARG A 269 10.77 -12.74 2.67
N ALA A 270 11.28 -12.87 3.89
CA ALA A 270 12.25 -13.91 4.23
C ALA A 270 11.64 -15.31 4.01
N GLU A 271 10.37 -15.47 4.35
CA GLU A 271 9.69 -16.77 4.32
C GLU A 271 8.96 -17.08 3.01
N LEU A 272 8.71 -16.10 2.13
CA LEU A 272 8.23 -16.37 0.76
C LEU A 272 9.33 -16.95 -0.15
N GLY A 273 10.61 -16.85 0.26
CA GLY A 273 11.75 -17.47 -0.41
C GLY A 273 12.13 -18.85 0.14
N SER A 274 11.71 -19.17 1.37
CA SER A 274 11.87 -20.48 1.99
C SER A 274 10.70 -21.38 1.60
N VAL A 275 10.98 -22.58 1.09
CA VAL A 275 9.94 -23.54 0.67
C VAL A 275 9.32 -24.28 1.87
N GLU A 276 10.03 -24.30 3.00
CA GLU A 276 9.64 -25.00 4.22
C GLU A 276 8.80 -24.08 5.13
N PRO A 277 7.57 -24.47 5.52
CA PRO A 277 6.77 -23.72 6.47
C PRO A 277 7.45 -23.60 7.84
N VAL A 278 7.33 -22.42 8.46
CA VAL A 278 7.79 -22.19 9.83
C VAL A 278 6.87 -22.93 10.80
N SER A 279 7.29 -24.12 11.23
CA SER A 279 6.45 -25.04 12.00
C SER A 279 6.76 -25.11 13.49
N SER A 280 7.91 -24.59 13.95
CA SER A 280 8.30 -24.62 15.36
C SER A 280 9.38 -23.59 15.74
N GLY A 281 9.60 -23.43 17.05
CA GLY A 281 10.72 -22.65 17.60
C GLY A 281 10.49 -21.14 17.71
N PRO A 282 11.55 -20.37 18.03
CA PRO A 282 11.47 -18.92 18.22
C PRO A 282 10.99 -18.16 17.00
N GLU A 283 11.18 -18.71 15.80
CA GLU A 283 10.75 -18.06 14.55
C GLU A 283 9.24 -18.09 14.38
N LEU A 284 8.59 -19.22 14.71
CA LEU A 284 7.12 -19.31 14.74
C LEU A 284 6.52 -18.23 15.67
N VAL A 285 7.13 -18.03 16.84
CA VAL A 285 6.69 -17.01 17.80
C VAL A 285 6.80 -15.60 17.22
N LYS A 286 7.90 -15.27 16.53
CA LYS A 286 8.07 -13.96 15.87
C LYS A 286 7.05 -13.73 14.76
N VAL A 287 6.78 -14.73 13.92
CA VAL A 287 5.79 -14.62 12.84
C VAL A 287 4.39 -14.40 13.41
N LEU A 288 4.02 -15.12 14.48
CA LEU A 288 2.73 -14.96 15.14
C LEU A 288 2.61 -13.59 15.85
N ASP A 289 3.68 -13.10 16.49
CA ASP A 289 3.72 -11.76 17.09
C ASP A 289 3.57 -10.65 16.02
N SER A 290 4.25 -10.84 14.89
CA SER A 290 4.14 -9.98 13.72
C SER A 290 2.71 -9.94 13.18
N TRP A 291 2.02 -11.09 13.11
CA TRP A 291 0.60 -11.15 12.76
C TRP A 291 -0.26 -10.33 13.73
N ASP A 292 -0.07 -10.49 15.04
CA ASP A 292 -0.86 -9.76 16.03
C ASP A 292 -0.61 -8.26 15.97
N ARG A 293 0.65 -7.82 15.81
CA ARG A 293 0.98 -6.40 15.56
C ARG A 293 0.33 -5.88 14.29
N LEU A 294 0.29 -6.70 13.23
CA LEU A 294 -0.40 -6.37 11.99
C LEU A 294 -1.92 -6.20 12.21
N ILE A 295 -2.57 -7.08 12.98
CA ILE A 295 -3.99 -6.94 13.32
C ILE A 295 -4.22 -5.66 14.14
N GLN A 296 -3.37 -5.35 15.12
CA GLN A 296 -3.51 -4.12 15.90
C GLN A 296 -3.42 -2.89 14.98
N ALA A 297 -2.41 -2.82 14.11
CA ALA A 297 -2.28 -1.74 13.13
C ALA A 297 -3.46 -1.69 12.14
N TYR A 298 -3.98 -2.85 11.72
CA TYR A 298 -5.14 -2.97 10.83
C TYR A 298 -6.42 -2.44 11.48
N THR A 299 -6.71 -2.87 12.71
CA THR A 299 -7.94 -2.51 13.44
C THR A 299 -7.97 -1.05 13.89
N HIS A 300 -6.82 -0.38 13.93
CA HIS A 300 -6.71 1.07 14.07
C HIS A 300 -7.21 1.85 12.85
N ARG A 301 -7.37 1.19 11.69
CA ARG A 301 -7.85 1.82 10.46
C ARG A 301 -9.37 1.78 10.35
N SER A 302 -9.90 2.74 9.61
CA SER A 302 -11.31 2.91 9.30
C SER A 302 -11.68 2.18 8.02
N LEU A 303 -12.84 1.54 8.02
CA LEU A 303 -13.47 0.93 6.86
C LEU A 303 -14.81 1.61 6.63
N SER A 304 -15.14 1.89 5.37
CA SER A 304 -16.45 2.44 5.00
C SER A 304 -17.57 1.44 5.28
N TYR A 305 -17.32 0.15 5.00
CA TYR A 305 -18.24 -0.94 5.23
C TYR A 305 -17.66 -1.93 6.25
N PRO A 306 -18.31 -2.15 7.40
CA PRO A 306 -17.83 -3.13 8.39
C PRO A 306 -17.67 -4.55 7.84
N GLN A 307 -18.43 -4.91 6.81
CA GLN A 307 -18.41 -6.22 6.14
C GLN A 307 -17.06 -6.48 5.44
N ASP A 308 -16.37 -5.43 5.00
CA ASP A 308 -15.08 -5.52 4.31
C ASP A 308 -13.93 -5.91 5.26
N ARG A 309 -14.19 -6.00 6.57
CA ARG A 309 -13.15 -6.20 7.58
C ARG A 309 -12.36 -7.49 7.44
N ILE A 310 -12.96 -8.54 6.88
CA ILE A 310 -12.24 -9.77 6.54
C ILE A 310 -11.59 -9.64 5.17
N LEU A 311 -12.32 -9.10 4.20
CA LEU A 311 -11.89 -9.02 2.81
C LEU A 311 -10.62 -8.17 2.66
N ALA A 312 -10.55 -7.04 3.38
CA ALA A 312 -9.43 -6.11 3.36
C ALA A 312 -8.14 -6.61 4.01
N ILE A 313 -8.15 -7.81 4.61
CA ILE A 313 -6.94 -8.47 5.13
C ILE A 313 -6.76 -9.89 4.57
N ALA A 314 -7.71 -10.39 3.78
CA ALA A 314 -7.74 -11.76 3.30
C ALA A 314 -6.48 -12.12 2.48
N GLY A 315 -6.00 -11.18 1.65
CA GLY A 315 -4.78 -11.39 0.86
C GLY A 315 -3.53 -11.57 1.73
N ILE A 316 -3.42 -10.79 2.82
CA ILE A 316 -2.33 -10.92 3.79
C ILE A 316 -2.47 -12.22 4.58
N ALA A 317 -3.69 -12.56 5.02
CA ALA A 317 -3.94 -13.84 5.70
C ALA A 317 -3.52 -15.03 4.81
N GLN A 318 -3.80 -14.99 3.51
CA GLN A 318 -3.37 -16.05 2.59
C GLN A 318 -1.85 -16.17 2.50
N LEU A 319 -1.10 -15.07 2.61
CA LEU A 319 0.37 -15.11 2.69
C LEU A 319 0.84 -15.78 3.98
N TYR A 320 0.34 -15.34 5.13
CA TYR A 320 0.70 -15.94 6.43
C TYR A 320 0.34 -17.42 6.49
N ARG A 321 -0.77 -17.83 5.87
CA ARG A 321 -1.14 -19.25 5.77
C ARG A 321 -0.07 -20.08 5.05
N ARG A 322 0.56 -19.54 4.01
CA ARG A 322 1.65 -20.23 3.29
C ARG A 322 2.92 -20.31 4.15
N ILE A 323 3.25 -19.23 4.84
CA ILE A 323 4.43 -19.12 5.71
C ILE A 323 4.33 -20.06 6.91
N LEU A 324 3.18 -20.06 7.59
CA LEU A 324 2.94 -20.84 8.80
C LEU A 324 2.56 -22.29 8.50
N GLY A 325 2.08 -22.59 7.29
CA GLY A 325 1.46 -23.88 6.98
C GLY A 325 0.21 -24.18 7.83
N ASP A 326 -0.38 -23.14 8.44
CA ASP A 326 -1.37 -23.29 9.51
C ASP A 326 -2.80 -23.01 9.04
N LYS A 327 -3.80 -23.48 9.80
CA LYS A 327 -5.22 -23.26 9.52
C LYS A 327 -5.68 -21.93 10.11
N TYR A 328 -6.24 -21.09 9.23
CA TYR A 328 -6.81 -19.78 9.58
C TYR A 328 -8.27 -19.91 10.03
N PHE A 329 -8.60 -19.29 11.16
CA PHE A 329 -9.93 -19.28 11.77
C PHE A 329 -10.34 -17.85 12.11
N ALA A 330 -11.10 -17.22 11.22
CA ALA A 330 -11.72 -15.91 11.46
C ALA A 330 -10.79 -14.93 12.21
N GLY A 331 -9.60 -14.65 11.68
CA GLY A 331 -8.67 -13.71 12.30
C GLY A 331 -7.56 -14.33 13.15
N HIS A 332 -7.60 -15.66 13.36
CA HIS A 332 -6.71 -16.38 14.27
C HIS A 332 -6.04 -17.57 13.57
N TRP A 333 -4.88 -17.99 14.07
CA TRP A 333 -4.15 -19.18 13.61
C TRP A 333 -4.39 -20.34 14.58
N ARG A 334 -4.54 -21.58 14.08
CA ARG A 334 -4.79 -22.76 14.94
C ARG A 334 -3.70 -22.94 15.99
N SER A 335 -2.44 -22.78 15.59
CA SER A 335 -1.25 -22.90 16.44
C SER A 335 -1.22 -21.91 17.60
N SER A 336 -1.83 -20.73 17.43
CA SER A 336 -1.87 -19.67 18.44
C SER A 336 -3.28 -19.37 18.95
N LEU A 337 -4.26 -20.25 18.69
CA LEU A 337 -5.67 -19.95 18.94
C LEU A 337 -5.91 -19.64 20.42
N SER A 338 -5.39 -20.47 21.33
CA SER A 338 -5.53 -20.26 22.78
C SER A 338 -5.05 -18.88 23.21
N ARG A 339 -3.88 -18.43 22.74
CA ARG A 339 -3.28 -17.13 23.06
C ARG A 339 -3.99 -15.98 22.36
N SER A 340 -4.27 -16.13 21.07
CA SER A 340 -4.85 -15.06 20.26
C SER A 340 -6.29 -14.74 20.66
N LEU A 341 -6.98 -15.63 21.39
CA LEU A 341 -8.30 -15.37 21.98
C LEU A 341 -8.27 -14.42 23.20
N TYR A 342 -7.10 -14.14 23.79
CA TYR A 342 -6.94 -13.14 24.86
C TYR A 342 -6.91 -11.69 24.37
N TRP A 343 -7.28 -11.46 23.10
CA TRP A 343 -7.40 -10.11 22.56
C TRP A 343 -8.44 -9.31 23.35
N LYS A 344 -8.24 -7.99 23.44
CA LYS A 344 -9.20 -7.08 24.07
C LYS A 344 -9.49 -5.88 23.19
N ALA A 345 -10.69 -5.32 23.31
CA ALA A 345 -11.01 -4.03 22.71
C ALA A 345 -10.21 -2.93 23.42
N LYS A 346 -9.60 -2.04 22.64
CA LYS A 346 -8.90 -0.88 23.22
C LYS A 346 -9.87 0.09 23.91
N ASP A 347 -11.07 0.20 23.34
CA ASP A 347 -12.20 0.92 23.92
C ASP A 347 -13.35 -0.07 24.17
N PRO A 348 -13.49 -0.58 25.41
CA PRO A 348 -14.55 -1.53 25.76
C PRO A 348 -15.94 -0.89 25.83
N SER A 349 -16.04 0.45 25.84
CA SER A 349 -17.33 1.15 25.88
C SER A 349 -18.03 1.17 24.51
N ARG A 350 -17.31 0.82 23.45
CA ARG A 350 -17.81 0.89 22.08
C ARG A 350 -18.87 -0.18 21.83
N PRO A 351 -20.07 0.19 21.34
CA PRO A 351 -21.13 -0.78 21.08
C PRO A 351 -20.71 -1.72 19.94
N ARG A 352 -21.05 -3.00 20.11
CA ARG A 352 -20.83 -4.01 19.07
C ARG A 352 -21.72 -3.69 17.85
N PRO A 353 -21.20 -3.79 16.61
CA PRO A 353 -22.01 -3.60 15.41
C PRO A 353 -23.24 -4.51 15.39
N LYS A 354 -24.39 -3.98 14.97
CA LYS A 354 -25.65 -4.75 14.85
C LYS A 354 -25.50 -5.91 13.86
N ALA A 355 -24.93 -5.63 12.68
CA ALA A 355 -24.51 -6.65 11.73
C ALA A 355 -23.06 -7.05 12.04
N ARG A 356 -22.86 -8.27 12.57
CA ARG A 356 -21.53 -8.77 12.92
C ARG A 356 -20.82 -9.26 11.65
N PRO A 357 -19.64 -8.71 11.30
CA PRO A 357 -18.88 -9.18 10.14
C PRO A 357 -18.13 -10.49 10.40
N GLY A 358 -18.25 -11.07 11.61
CA GLY A 358 -17.58 -12.31 11.99
C GLY A 358 -18.08 -12.89 13.32
N PRO A 359 -17.53 -14.04 13.74
CA PRO A 359 -17.97 -14.75 14.94
C PRO A 359 -17.67 -13.97 16.22
N SER A 360 -18.50 -14.13 17.26
CA SER A 360 -18.50 -13.27 18.44
C SER A 360 -17.20 -13.27 19.26
N TRP A 361 -16.47 -14.38 19.21
CA TRP A 361 -15.20 -14.63 19.90
C TRP A 361 -13.97 -14.06 19.16
N SER A 362 -14.15 -13.59 17.92
CA SER A 362 -13.07 -13.01 17.12
C SER A 362 -13.07 -11.49 17.17
N TRP A 363 -11.89 -10.88 17.10
CA TRP A 363 -11.69 -9.44 16.98
C TRP A 363 -12.38 -8.83 15.74
N ILE A 364 -12.67 -9.65 14.73
CA ILE A 364 -13.42 -9.24 13.53
C ILE A 364 -14.80 -8.70 13.92
N SER A 365 -15.42 -9.28 14.95
CA SER A 365 -16.79 -8.95 15.33
C SER A 365 -16.96 -7.56 15.96
N LEU A 366 -15.88 -6.82 16.19
CA LEU A 366 -15.89 -5.45 16.70
C LEU A 366 -15.52 -4.46 15.61
N GLY A 367 -16.15 -3.28 15.62
CA GLY A 367 -15.78 -2.16 14.76
C GLY A 367 -14.82 -1.21 15.48
N GLY A 368 -13.57 -1.60 15.70
CA GLY A 368 -12.58 -0.71 16.35
C GLY A 368 -11.23 -1.35 16.63
N PRO A 369 -10.28 -0.60 17.23
CA PRO A 369 -8.94 -1.08 17.56
C PRO A 369 -8.96 -2.16 18.64
N VAL A 370 -8.09 -3.16 18.48
CA VAL A 370 -7.88 -4.23 19.46
C VAL A 370 -6.43 -4.30 19.90
N GLU A 371 -6.18 -4.99 21.00
CA GLU A 371 -4.84 -5.26 21.55
C GLU A 371 -4.70 -6.75 21.82
N PHE A 372 -3.52 -7.32 21.57
CA PHE A 372 -3.15 -8.70 21.89
C PHE A 372 -2.15 -8.71 23.05
N PRO A 373 -2.13 -9.77 23.89
CA PRO A 373 -1.13 -9.89 24.94
C PRO A 373 0.28 -10.01 24.35
N SER A 374 1.23 -9.27 24.91
CA SER A 374 2.64 -9.33 24.53
C SER A 374 3.22 -10.71 24.82
N LEU A 375 3.94 -11.27 23.84
CA LEU A 375 4.72 -12.51 24.00
C LEU A 375 5.94 -12.34 24.94
N SER A 376 6.28 -11.12 25.35
CA SER A 376 7.44 -10.81 26.21
C SER A 376 7.13 -10.82 27.72
N SER A 377 5.98 -11.35 28.15
CA SER A 377 5.52 -11.25 29.55
C SER A 377 5.31 -12.59 30.26
N ALA A 378 5.86 -13.66 29.70
CA ALA A 378 5.98 -14.94 30.40
C ALA A 378 7.46 -15.17 30.76
N GLU A 379 7.91 -14.51 31.82
CA GLU A 379 8.98 -15.02 32.68
C GLU A 379 8.36 -15.69 33.90
#